data_AF-A0A1D8QTU2-F1
#
_entry.id   AF-A0A1D8QTU2-F1
#
_cell.length_a   1.000
_cell.length_b   1.000
_cell.length_c   1.000
_cell.angle_alpha   90.00
_cell.angle_beta   90.00
_cell.angle_gamma   90.00
#
_symmetry.space_group_name_H-M   'P 1'
#
loop_
_entity.id
_entity.type
_entity.pdbx_description
1 polymer ?
#
loop_
_entity_poly.entity_id
_entity_poly.type
_entity_poly.pdbx_seq_one_letter_code
_entity_poly.pdbx_strand_id
1 'polypeptide(L)'
;MQADTITTAYRSDPTVFDPRMDPFDYEQYCALILRNAGWDAQATKQSGDQGADVIAQKEGVKIVVQCKLYSGTVGNAAVQQVYTAKTHRGAQAALVVTNSTFSASAREAAATTGVYLIHHAQLADTADEVFRHFKYS
;
A
#
# COMPACT_ATOMS: atom_id res chain seq x y z
N MET A 1 -20.81 -29.65 34.17
CA MET A 1 -20.37 -29.37 32.79
C MET A 1 -20.64 -27.89 32.52
N GLN A 2 -19.62 -27.05 32.64
CA GLN A 2 -19.61 -25.71 32.05
C GLN A 2 -18.39 -25.69 31.14
N ALA A 3 -18.63 -25.47 29.85
CA ALA A 3 -17.60 -25.39 28.84
C ALA A 3 -16.98 -23.99 28.94
N ASP A 4 -15.68 -23.95 29.23
CA ASP A 4 -14.85 -22.77 29.07
C ASP A 4 -14.76 -22.42 27.59
N THR A 5 -15.56 -21.47 27.13
CA THR A 5 -15.39 -20.86 25.81
C THR A 5 -14.18 -19.94 25.85
N ILE A 6 -12.99 -20.47 25.57
CA ILE A 6 -11.83 -19.65 25.28
C ILE A 6 -12.07 -18.98 23.93
N THR A 7 -12.60 -17.75 23.96
CA THR A 7 -12.55 -16.86 22.80
C THR A 7 -11.09 -16.46 22.61
N THR A 8 -10.35 -17.19 21.76
CA THR A 8 -8.99 -16.80 21.39
C THR A 8 -9.06 -15.44 20.70
N ALA A 9 -8.61 -14.38 21.38
CA ALA A 9 -8.55 -13.04 20.82
C ALA A 9 -7.71 -13.07 19.53
N TYR A 10 -8.25 -12.56 18.42
CA TYR A 10 -7.51 -12.42 17.17
C TYR A 10 -6.25 -11.59 17.43
N ARG A 11 -5.08 -12.15 17.12
CA ARG A 11 -3.81 -11.42 17.10
C ARG A 11 -3.52 -11.09 15.65
N SER A 12 -3.38 -9.81 15.37
CA SER A 12 -2.98 -9.33 14.05
C SER A 12 -1.53 -9.76 13.78
N ASP A 13 -1.28 -10.24 12.56
CA ASP A 13 0.02 -10.76 12.09
C ASP A 13 0.27 -10.18 10.69
N PRO A 14 1.31 -9.35 10.50
CA PRO A 14 1.57 -8.72 9.21
C PRO A 14 2.17 -9.69 8.18
N THR A 15 2.49 -10.94 8.51
CA THR A 15 3.10 -11.89 7.58
C THR A 15 2.09 -12.61 6.69
N VAL A 16 0.82 -12.64 7.07
CA VAL A 16 -0.27 -13.27 6.32
C VAL A 16 -1.44 -12.31 6.30
N PHE A 17 -2.02 -12.07 5.12
CA PHE A 17 -3.20 -11.24 5.02
C PHE A 17 -4.39 -11.87 5.75
N ASP A 18 -5.03 -11.08 6.60
CA ASP A 18 -6.33 -11.38 7.20
C ASP A 18 -7.19 -10.11 7.13
N PRO A 19 -8.44 -10.16 6.64
CA PRO A 19 -9.30 -8.98 6.55
C PRO A 19 -9.63 -8.35 7.92
N ARG A 20 -9.35 -9.03 9.03
CA ARG A 20 -9.52 -8.55 10.41
C ARG A 20 -8.27 -7.88 10.97
N MET A 21 -7.14 -7.91 10.25
CA MET A 21 -5.92 -7.23 10.65
C MET A 21 -6.17 -5.73 10.80
N ASP A 22 -5.40 -5.05 11.64
CA ASP A 22 -5.56 -3.61 11.74
C ASP A 22 -4.87 -2.90 10.55
N PRO A 23 -5.20 -1.61 10.29
CA PRO A 23 -4.58 -0.87 9.20
C PRO A 23 -3.06 -0.78 9.29
N PHE A 24 -2.49 -0.73 10.50
CA PHE A 24 -1.04 -0.64 10.68
C PHE A 24 -0.36 -1.94 10.25
N ASP A 25 -0.90 -3.09 10.64
CA ASP A 25 -0.38 -4.38 10.19
C ASP A 25 -0.61 -4.61 8.69
N TYR A 26 -1.65 -4.04 8.11
CA TYR A 26 -1.84 -4.05 6.66
C TYR A 26 -0.76 -3.23 5.92
N GLU A 27 -0.33 -2.10 6.47
CA GLU A 27 0.81 -1.34 5.95
C GLU A 27 2.11 -2.15 6.05
N GLN A 28 2.34 -2.82 7.18
CA GLN A 28 3.49 -3.72 7.36
C GLN A 28 3.44 -4.91 6.38
N TYR A 29 2.27 -5.50 6.15
CA TYR A 29 2.05 -6.56 5.17
C TYR A 29 2.42 -6.10 3.75
N CYS A 30 1.98 -4.91 3.33
CA CYS A 30 2.35 -4.35 2.04
C CYS A 30 3.87 -4.10 1.93
N ALA A 31 4.50 -3.61 3.01
CA ALA A 31 5.95 -3.47 3.06
C ALA A 31 6.67 -4.82 2.98
N LEU A 32 6.14 -5.89 3.60
CA LEU A 32 6.68 -7.25 3.50
C LEU A 32 6.60 -7.79 2.06
N ILE A 33 5.50 -7.59 1.34
CA ILE A 33 5.39 -7.97 -0.08
C ILE A 33 6.53 -7.35 -0.89
N LEU A 34 6.77 -6.05 -0.70
CA LEU A 34 7.83 -5.32 -1.41
C LEU A 34 9.22 -5.81 -1.02
N ARG A 35 9.47 -6.05 0.28
CA ARG A 35 10.74 -6.64 0.75
C ARG A 35 11.00 -8.01 0.13
N ASN A 36 9.97 -8.85 0.06
CA ASN A 36 10.07 -10.16 -0.59
C ASN A 36 10.33 -10.06 -2.09
N ALA A 37 9.92 -8.96 -2.74
CA ALA A 37 10.25 -8.62 -4.13
C ALA A 37 11.62 -7.90 -4.29
N GLY A 38 12.43 -7.83 -3.23
CA GLY A 38 13.78 -7.27 -3.27
C GLY A 38 13.83 -5.73 -3.19
N TRP A 39 12.80 -5.08 -2.68
CA TRP A 39 12.81 -3.65 -2.37
C TRP A 39 13.25 -3.40 -0.92
N ASP A 40 14.00 -2.32 -0.68
CA ASP A 40 14.13 -1.75 0.67
C ASP A 40 12.85 -0.98 0.99
N ALA A 41 11.92 -1.60 1.71
CA ALA A 41 10.59 -1.05 1.99
C ALA A 41 10.33 -0.91 3.48
N GLN A 42 9.79 0.24 3.88
CA GLN A 42 9.48 0.61 5.26
C GLN A 42 8.09 1.23 5.35
N ALA A 43 7.27 0.71 6.27
CA ALA A 43 6.03 1.39 6.64
C ALA A 43 6.36 2.63 7.49
N THR A 44 5.66 3.73 7.23
CA THR A 44 5.89 5.02 7.89
C THR A 44 5.19 5.04 9.24
N LYS A 45 5.59 5.97 10.11
CA LYS A 45 4.87 6.15 11.37
C LYS A 45 3.59 6.95 11.11
N GLN A 46 2.45 6.46 11.59
CA GLN A 46 1.22 7.22 11.64
C GLN A 46 1.47 8.58 12.31
N SER A 47 1.09 9.66 11.62
CA SER A 47 1.31 11.08 11.97
C SER A 47 2.66 11.66 11.54
N GLY A 48 2.68 12.25 10.34
CA GLY A 48 3.76 13.13 9.87
C GLY A 48 3.97 13.10 8.37
N ASP A 49 3.69 11.96 7.75
CA ASP A 49 4.17 11.64 6.41
C ASP A 49 3.11 11.81 5.31
N GLN A 50 2.42 12.96 5.30
CA GLN A 50 1.70 13.56 4.14
C GLN A 50 1.08 12.61 3.09
N GLY A 51 0.46 11.48 3.48
CA GLY A 51 -0.21 10.55 2.56
C GLY A 51 0.61 9.39 1.99
N ALA A 52 1.75 9.00 2.58
CA ALA A 52 2.44 7.75 2.26
C ALA A 52 2.54 6.86 3.50
N ASP A 53 1.99 5.64 3.39
CA ASP A 53 2.04 4.65 4.45
C ASP A 53 3.25 3.70 4.30
N VAL A 54 3.74 3.49 3.07
CA VAL A 54 4.97 2.74 2.81
C VAL A 54 5.85 3.51 1.82
N ILE A 55 7.14 3.57 2.10
CA ILE A 55 8.17 4.06 1.18
C ILE A 55 9.06 2.88 0.82
N ALA A 56 9.34 2.70 -0.46
CA ALA A 56 10.20 1.63 -0.93
C ALA A 56 11.20 2.11 -1.98
N GLN A 57 12.42 1.56 -1.94
CA GLN A 57 13.50 1.89 -2.86
C GLN A 57 14.22 0.65 -3.38
N LYS A 58 14.56 0.64 -4.67
CA LYS A 58 15.33 -0.42 -5.34
C LYS A 58 16.27 0.20 -6.35
N GLU A 59 17.56 0.10 -6.10
CA GLU A 59 18.65 0.62 -6.94
C GLU A 59 18.44 2.05 -7.50
N GLY A 60 18.00 2.98 -6.65
CA GLY A 60 17.79 4.39 -7.01
C GLY A 60 16.37 4.73 -7.48
N VAL A 61 15.53 3.73 -7.79
CA VAL A 61 14.10 3.92 -8.04
C VAL A 61 13.35 3.90 -6.71
N LYS A 62 12.55 4.93 -6.45
CA LYS A 62 11.76 5.11 -5.24
C LYS A 62 10.28 5.14 -5.59
N ILE A 63 9.48 4.43 -4.80
CA ILE A 63 8.01 4.46 -4.86
C ILE A 63 7.44 4.84 -3.49
N VAL A 64 6.27 5.45 -3.51
CA VAL A 64 5.45 5.68 -2.31
C VAL A 64 4.11 4.96 -2.46
N VAL A 65 3.60 4.43 -1.36
CA VAL A 65 2.38 3.62 -1.34
C VAL A 65 1.44 4.13 -0.25
N GLN A 66 0.18 4.33 -0.60
CA GLN A 66 -0.92 4.52 0.34
C GLN A 66 -1.72 3.21 0.40
N CYS A 67 -1.75 2.60 1.56
CA CYS A 67 -2.46 1.37 1.87
C CYS A 67 -3.87 1.69 2.38
N LYS A 68 -4.88 0.94 1.92
CA LYS A 68 -6.27 1.05 2.36
C LYS A 68 -6.86 -0.34 2.60
N LEU A 69 -6.96 -0.76 3.86
CA LEU A 69 -7.69 -1.96 4.27
C LEU A 69 -9.18 -1.63 4.43
N TYR A 70 -10.00 -1.91 3.43
CA TYR A 70 -11.39 -1.42 3.33
C TYR A 70 -12.35 -2.57 2.99
N SER A 71 -13.59 -2.47 3.50
CA SER A 71 -14.72 -3.34 3.13
C SER A 71 -15.61 -2.75 2.03
N GLY A 72 -15.48 -1.45 1.77
CA GLY A 72 -16.16 -0.71 0.68
C GLY A 72 -15.18 -0.26 -0.39
N THR A 73 -15.57 0.73 -1.20
CA THR A 73 -14.73 1.27 -2.28
C THR A 73 -13.76 2.34 -1.78
N VAL A 74 -12.53 2.34 -2.28
CA VAL A 74 -11.54 3.42 -2.06
C VAL A 74 -11.88 4.63 -2.93
N GLY A 75 -11.95 5.82 -2.30
CA GLY A 75 -12.26 7.09 -2.96
C GLY A 75 -11.03 7.88 -3.44
N ASN A 76 -11.27 8.97 -4.16
CA ASN A 76 -10.22 9.80 -4.79
C ASN A 76 -9.23 10.45 -3.80
N ALA A 77 -9.62 10.64 -2.53
CA ALA A 77 -8.76 11.22 -1.51
C ALA A 77 -7.45 10.44 -1.33
N ALA A 78 -7.50 9.10 -1.39
CA ALA A 78 -6.29 8.26 -1.29
C ALA A 78 -5.31 8.53 -2.44
N VAL A 79 -5.85 8.79 -3.65
CA VAL A 79 -5.06 9.12 -4.83
C VAL A 79 -4.38 10.47 -4.68
N GLN A 80 -5.14 11.48 -4.24
CA GLN A 80 -4.62 12.83 -4.02
C GLN A 80 -3.52 12.84 -2.94
N GLN A 81 -3.74 12.12 -1.84
CA GLN A 81 -2.78 11.97 -0.75
C GLN A 81 -1.46 11.39 -1.24
N VAL A 82 -1.49 10.24 -1.92
CA VAL A 82 -0.25 9.57 -2.35
C VAL A 82 0.46 10.31 -3.49
N TYR A 83 -0.30 11.00 -4.34
CA TYR A 83 0.27 11.87 -5.39
C TYR A 83 1.06 13.04 -4.78
N THR A 84 0.50 13.69 -3.76
CA THR A 84 1.18 14.73 -3.00
C THR A 84 2.42 14.15 -2.30
N ALA A 85 2.30 12.98 -1.66
CA ALA A 85 3.44 12.30 -1.03
C ALA A 85 4.57 11.98 -2.01
N LYS A 86 4.26 11.52 -3.24
CA LYS A 86 5.24 11.25 -4.30
C LYS A 86 6.08 12.48 -4.59
N THR A 87 5.42 13.63 -4.71
CA THR A 87 6.07 14.91 -4.99
C THR A 87 6.98 15.32 -3.83
N HIS A 88 6.49 15.28 -2.59
CA HIS A 88 7.27 15.65 -1.41
C HIS A 88 8.47 14.72 -1.15
N ARG A 89 8.36 13.45 -1.50
CA ARG A 89 9.43 12.44 -1.28
C ARG A 89 10.39 12.29 -2.46
N GLY A 90 10.14 12.98 -3.56
CA GLY A 90 10.91 12.83 -4.81
C GLY A 90 10.88 11.39 -5.33
N ALA A 91 9.72 10.73 -5.26
CA ALA A 91 9.55 9.37 -5.74
C ALA A 91 9.15 9.36 -7.22
N GLN A 92 9.57 8.32 -7.94
CA GLN A 92 9.29 8.15 -9.36
C GLN A 92 7.84 7.71 -9.61
N ALA A 93 7.27 6.89 -8.71
CA ALA A 93 5.88 6.43 -8.81
C ALA A 93 5.15 6.49 -7.47
N ALA A 94 3.81 6.51 -7.57
CA ALA A 94 2.90 6.47 -6.43
C ALA A 94 1.84 5.39 -6.66
N LEU A 95 1.51 4.63 -5.62
CA LEU A 95 0.57 3.53 -5.69
C LEU A 95 -0.48 3.68 -4.59
N VAL A 96 -1.76 3.45 -4.90
CA VAL A 96 -2.78 3.13 -3.91
C VAL A 96 -3.01 1.63 -3.93
N VAL A 97 -2.84 1.00 -2.77
CA VAL A 97 -2.94 -0.44 -2.58
C VAL A 97 -4.10 -0.75 -1.65
N THR A 98 -4.97 -1.67 -2.05
CA THR A 98 -6.13 -2.08 -1.24
C THR A 98 -6.43 -3.57 -1.38
N ASN A 99 -7.22 -4.11 -0.47
CA ASN A 99 -7.83 -5.44 -0.55
C ASN A 99 -9.24 -5.39 -1.17
N SER A 100 -9.65 -4.22 -1.69
CA SER A 100 -11.00 -3.96 -2.20
C SER A 100 -10.95 -3.32 -3.60
N THR A 101 -11.97 -2.55 -3.96
CA THR A 101 -12.16 -1.92 -5.26
C THR A 101 -12.09 -0.39 -5.16
N PHE A 102 -11.98 0.27 -6.31
CA PHE A 102 -11.85 1.73 -6.42
C PHE A 102 -13.11 2.34 -7.03
N SER A 103 -13.53 3.51 -6.52
CA SER A 103 -14.62 4.30 -7.08
C SER A 103 -14.29 4.85 -8.49
N ALA A 104 -15.31 5.26 -9.24
CA ALA A 104 -15.12 5.95 -10.52
C ALA A 104 -14.24 7.21 -10.36
N SER A 105 -14.51 8.02 -9.33
CA SER A 105 -13.73 9.23 -9.04
C SER A 105 -12.26 8.94 -8.68
N ALA A 106 -11.96 7.81 -8.03
CA ALA A 106 -10.58 7.40 -7.78
C ALA A 106 -9.87 7.04 -9.09
N ARG A 107 -10.55 6.34 -9.99
CA ARG A 107 -10.00 5.98 -11.32
C ARG A 107 -9.75 7.21 -12.18
N GLU A 108 -10.66 8.18 -12.18
CA GLU A 108 -10.48 9.47 -12.87
C GLU A 108 -9.27 10.25 -12.32
N ALA A 109 -9.15 10.34 -10.99
CA ALA A 109 -8.00 10.97 -10.34
C ALA A 109 -6.69 10.25 -10.68
N ALA A 110 -6.68 8.92 -10.71
CA ALA A 110 -5.52 8.12 -11.07
C ALA A 110 -5.09 8.33 -12.53
N ALA A 111 -6.06 8.38 -13.46
CA ALA A 111 -5.78 8.68 -14.86
C ALA A 111 -5.14 10.07 -15.05
N THR A 112 -5.50 11.04 -14.20
CA THR A 112 -4.94 12.41 -14.24
C THR A 112 -3.54 12.48 -13.63
N THR A 113 -3.32 11.74 -12.55
CA THR A 113 -2.11 11.85 -11.71
C THR A 113 -1.02 10.83 -12.06
N GLY A 114 -1.36 9.79 -12.84
CA GLY A 114 -0.50 8.64 -13.10
C GLY A 114 -0.28 7.73 -11.89
N VAL A 115 -1.14 7.84 -10.86
CA VAL A 115 -1.10 6.97 -9.67
C VAL A 115 -1.63 5.58 -10.04
N TYR A 116 -0.90 4.53 -9.65
CA TYR A 116 -1.36 3.15 -9.86
C TYR A 116 -2.42 2.79 -8.83
N LEU A 117 -3.53 2.19 -9.28
CA LEU A 117 -4.58 1.66 -8.41
C LEU A 117 -4.57 0.14 -8.50
N ILE A 118 -4.15 -0.54 -7.44
CA ILE A 118 -3.93 -1.99 -7.49
C ILE A 118 -4.45 -2.71 -6.24
N HIS A 119 -4.77 -3.99 -6.44
CA HIS A 119 -4.95 -4.91 -5.34
C HIS A 119 -3.59 -5.29 -4.74
N HIS A 120 -3.49 -5.53 -3.43
CA HIS A 120 -2.21 -5.92 -2.79
C HIS A 120 -1.54 -7.17 -3.40
N ALA A 121 -2.32 -8.06 -4.02
CA ALA A 121 -1.81 -9.25 -4.71
C ALA A 121 -0.99 -8.91 -5.96
N GLN A 122 -1.16 -7.70 -6.50
CA GLN A 122 -0.45 -7.20 -7.67
C GLN A 122 0.78 -6.34 -7.28
N LEU A 123 0.98 -6.09 -5.99
CA LEU A 123 1.95 -5.09 -5.52
C LEU A 123 3.39 -5.41 -5.94
N ALA A 124 3.81 -6.67 -5.81
CA ALA A 124 5.16 -7.08 -6.23
C ALA A 124 5.37 -6.86 -7.74
N ASP A 125 4.46 -7.39 -8.57
CA ASP A 125 4.57 -7.32 -10.02
C ASP A 125 4.53 -5.88 -10.55
N THR A 126 3.58 -5.07 -10.06
CA THR A 126 3.48 -3.66 -10.45
C THR A 126 4.69 -2.85 -10.01
N ALA A 127 5.23 -3.11 -8.80
CA ALA A 127 6.45 -2.44 -8.36
C ALA A 127 7.62 -2.80 -9.28
N ASP A 128 7.81 -4.06 -9.62
CA ASP A 128 8.89 -4.49 -10.51
C ASP A 128 8.73 -3.97 -11.95
N GLU A 129 7.50 -3.80 -12.44
CA GLU A 129 7.23 -3.09 -13.71
C GLU A 129 7.68 -1.63 -13.65
N VAL A 130 7.32 -0.91 -12.58
CA VAL A 130 7.77 0.47 -12.34
C VAL A 130 9.29 0.54 -12.28
N PHE A 131 9.93 -0.39 -11.58
CA PHE A 131 11.39 -0.46 -11.50
C PHE A 131 12.02 -0.62 -12.89
N ARG A 132 11.55 -1.60 -13.68
CA ARG A 132 12.07 -1.81 -15.04
C ARG A 132 11.86 -0.59 -15.93
N HIS A 133 10.72 0.07 -15.81
CA HIS A 133 10.44 1.30 -16.56
C HIS A 133 11.49 2.37 -16.26
N PHE A 134 11.69 2.76 -15.00
CA PHE A 134 12.60 3.85 -14.65
C PHE A 134 14.08 3.50 -14.67
N LYS A 135 14.43 2.21 -14.57
CA LYS A 135 15.83 1.77 -14.60
C LYS A 135 16.41 1.74 -16.02
N TYR A 136 15.56 1.45 -17.02
CA TYR A 136 15.99 1.17 -18.39
C TYR A 136 15.37 2.11 -19.44
N SER A 137 14.58 3.10 -19.03
CA SER A 137 14.16 4.24 -19.86
C SER A 137 15.26 5.28 -19.99
#